data_AF-A0A2V0NW89-F1
#
_entry.id   AF-A0A2V0NW89-F1
#
_cell.length_a   1.000
_cell.length_b   1.000
_cell.length_c   1.000
_cell.angle_alpha   90.00
_cell.angle_beta   90.00
_cell.angle_gamma   90.00
#
_symmetry.space_group_name_H-M   'P 1'
#
loop_
_entity.id
_entity.type
_entity.pdbx_description
1 polymer ?
#
loop_
_entity_poly.entity_id
_entity_poly.type
_entity_poly.pdbx_seq_one_letter_code
_entity_poly.pdbx_strand_id
1 'polypeptide(L)'
;MLSLGRTTMPALAAPTAPLAARPANAPATARCCRAAAVRARARAPPPAALARCSGSAAPRWSPELAEEHLVLSNMRALQALGRRTGEEGALDSLLEERPLLLQLQVENWLQFLGAYGVKDCDIVKLLVTCPELFERSNVHSAGLVILAFKQLGWRDVHIANRLVPLYPRLLANSIDLDMQPVVNELEAAGCKGDQLRLIAWEVPRIFSRHTFRRYLRQFQALGVYGLSREGAVSSRAVAATMMLHPFG
;
A
#
# COMPACT_ATOMS: atom_id res chain seq x y z
N MET A 1 -4.97 28.52 55.66
CA MET A 1 -4.07 28.92 54.56
C MET A 1 -3.10 27.79 54.30
N LEU A 2 -3.33 26.99 53.26
CA LEU A 2 -2.54 25.78 52.96
C LEU A 2 -1.46 26.12 51.94
N SER A 3 -0.21 25.84 52.31
CA SER A 3 1.00 26.06 51.51
C SER A 3 1.18 24.94 50.48
N LEU A 4 1.30 25.32 49.21
CA LEU A 4 1.58 24.41 48.08
C LEU A 4 3.10 24.24 47.93
N GLY A 5 3.59 23.02 48.19
CA GLY A 5 4.97 22.62 47.88
C GLY A 5 5.13 22.33 46.39
N ARG A 6 6.06 23.03 45.73
CA ARG A 6 6.49 22.79 44.34
C ARG A 6 7.57 21.71 44.31
N THR A 7 7.31 20.62 43.60
CA THR A 7 8.30 19.57 43.32
C THR A 7 8.90 19.79 41.94
N THR A 8 10.17 20.15 41.89
CA THR A 8 11.00 20.25 40.68
C THR A 8 11.43 18.87 40.20
N MET A 9 11.19 18.57 38.91
CA MET A 9 11.66 17.37 38.22
C MET A 9 13.02 17.62 37.54
N PRO A 10 13.96 16.66 37.57
CA PRO A 10 15.27 16.83 36.95
C PRO A 10 15.26 16.50 35.45
N ALA A 11 16.05 17.26 34.70
CA ALA A 11 16.27 17.11 33.26
C ALA A 11 17.18 15.91 32.94
N LEU A 12 16.71 15.01 32.08
CA LEU A 12 17.48 13.87 31.59
C LEU A 12 18.24 14.26 30.32
N ALA A 13 19.58 14.20 30.37
CA ALA A 13 20.47 14.41 29.23
C ALA A 13 20.46 13.21 28.28
N ALA A 14 20.40 13.48 26.97
CA ALA A 14 20.46 12.47 25.92
C ALA A 14 21.93 12.20 25.49
N PRO A 15 22.35 10.93 25.34
CA PRO A 15 23.66 10.60 24.81
C PRO A 15 23.66 10.55 23.28
N THR A 16 24.56 11.35 22.68
CA THR A 16 24.95 11.33 21.27
C THR A 16 25.99 10.24 21.04
N ALA A 17 25.76 9.34 20.08
CA ALA A 17 26.75 8.36 19.62
C ALA A 17 26.69 8.16 18.10
N PRO A 18 27.81 7.75 17.45
CA PRO A 18 28.18 8.20 16.11
C PRO A 18 27.73 7.27 14.97
N LEU A 19 27.57 7.88 13.78
CA LEU A 19 27.34 7.23 12.50
C LEU A 19 28.56 6.37 12.10
N ALA A 20 28.36 5.06 11.98
CA ALA A 20 29.30 4.15 11.32
C ALA A 20 28.86 3.89 9.88
N ALA A 21 29.80 4.03 8.95
CA ALA A 21 29.66 3.88 7.51
C ALA A 21 29.29 2.45 7.08
N ARG A 22 28.43 2.32 6.06
CA ARG A 22 28.10 1.05 5.39
C ARG A 22 28.97 0.87 4.14
N PRO A 23 29.53 -0.32 3.89
CA PRO A 23 30.07 -0.67 2.60
C PRO A 23 28.97 -1.10 1.62
N ALA A 24 29.14 -0.73 0.36
CA ALA A 24 28.42 -1.22 -0.80
C ALA A 24 28.93 -2.62 -1.19
N ASN A 25 28.04 -3.53 -1.61
CA ASN A 25 28.36 -4.62 -2.54
C ASN A 25 27.07 -5.26 -3.09
N ALA A 26 26.85 -4.99 -4.38
CA ALA A 26 26.64 -5.90 -5.53
C ALA A 26 25.70 -7.14 -5.46
N PRO A 27 25.18 -7.59 -6.63
CA PRO A 27 23.96 -8.39 -6.75
C PRO A 27 24.22 -9.90 -6.89
N ALA A 28 23.25 -10.70 -6.45
CA ALA A 28 23.24 -12.15 -6.70
C ALA A 28 22.04 -12.55 -7.58
N THR A 29 22.42 -13.14 -8.70
CA THR A 29 21.67 -13.70 -9.80
C THR A 29 20.83 -14.93 -9.45
N ALA A 30 19.66 -15.02 -10.12
CA ALA A 30 19.04 -16.19 -10.76
C ALA A 30 19.27 -17.61 -10.19
N ARG A 31 18.17 -18.33 -9.93
CA ARG A 31 17.80 -19.56 -10.68
C ARG A 31 16.44 -20.18 -10.28
N CYS A 32 15.78 -20.68 -11.32
CA CYS A 32 14.99 -21.91 -11.41
C CYS A 32 13.74 -22.10 -10.53
N CYS A 33 12.57 -22.09 -11.19
CA CYS A 33 11.64 -23.23 -11.16
C CYS A 33 11.03 -23.46 -12.56
N ARG A 34 11.26 -24.66 -13.10
CA ARG A 34 10.51 -25.30 -14.19
C ARG A 34 9.25 -25.98 -13.62
N ALA A 35 8.23 -26.10 -14.45
CA ALA A 35 7.15 -27.12 -14.51
C ALA A 35 5.80 -26.41 -14.72
N ALA A 36 4.84 -26.85 -15.54
CA ALA A 36 4.75 -27.96 -16.46
C ALA A 36 3.65 -27.59 -17.47
N ALA A 37 3.82 -28.03 -18.72
CA ALA A 37 2.87 -27.81 -19.80
C ALA A 37 1.71 -28.81 -19.73
N VAL A 38 0.47 -28.31 -19.75
CA VAL A 38 -0.72 -29.11 -20.10
C VAL A 38 -1.27 -28.57 -21.42
N ARG A 39 -1.10 -29.35 -22.48
CA ARG A 39 -1.61 -29.07 -23.82
C ARG A 39 -3.08 -29.47 -23.91
N ALA A 40 -3.99 -28.49 -23.91
CA ALA A 40 -5.34 -28.68 -24.41
C ALA A 40 -5.37 -28.35 -25.92
N ARG A 41 -5.51 -29.37 -26.76
CA ARG A 41 -5.75 -29.22 -28.21
C ARG A 41 -7.20 -28.75 -28.43
N ALA A 42 -7.40 -27.44 -28.63
CA ALA A 42 -8.62 -26.93 -29.23
C ALA A 42 -8.49 -26.98 -30.75
N ARG A 43 -9.46 -27.63 -31.41
CA ARG A 43 -9.59 -27.71 -32.87
C ARG A 43 -9.77 -26.31 -33.46
N ALA A 44 -8.93 -25.95 -34.43
CA ALA A 44 -9.08 -24.74 -35.22
C ALA A 44 -10.26 -24.89 -36.21
N PRO A 45 -11.13 -23.86 -36.35
CA PRO A 45 -12.10 -23.80 -37.45
C PRO A 45 -11.42 -23.40 -38.78
N PRO A 46 -12.04 -23.75 -39.93
CA PRO A 46 -11.46 -23.56 -41.26
C PRO A 46 -11.36 -22.08 -41.70
N PRO A 47 -10.37 -21.73 -42.54
CA PRO A 47 -10.20 -20.38 -43.08
C PRO A 47 -11.05 -20.20 -44.33
N ALA A 48 -12.20 -19.55 -44.21
CA ALA A 48 -12.95 -19.05 -45.36
C ALA A 48 -13.57 -17.70 -45.05
N ALA A 49 -13.44 -16.78 -46.00
CA ALA A 49 -13.92 -15.39 -45.99
C ALA A 49 -13.06 -14.35 -45.23
N LEU A 50 -11.79 -14.21 -45.60
CA LEU A 50 -11.12 -12.90 -45.57
C LEU A 50 -11.69 -12.03 -46.69
N ALA A 51 -12.89 -11.49 -46.46
CA ALA A 51 -13.42 -10.40 -47.26
C ALA A 51 -12.47 -9.20 -47.13
N ARG A 52 -12.09 -8.65 -48.29
CA ARG A 52 -11.26 -7.45 -48.42
C ARG A 52 -11.99 -6.26 -47.79
N CYS A 53 -11.70 -5.97 -46.53
CA CYS A 53 -11.99 -4.67 -45.95
C CYS A 53 -10.95 -3.68 -46.48
N SER A 54 -11.28 -3.02 -47.58
CA SER A 54 -10.48 -1.96 -48.17
C SER A 54 -10.36 -0.78 -47.19
N GLY A 55 -9.24 -0.74 -46.48
CA GLY A 55 -8.47 0.47 -46.14
C GLY A 55 -9.23 1.72 -45.72
N SER A 56 -10.06 1.66 -44.67
CA SER A 56 -10.24 2.85 -43.83
C SER A 56 -8.94 2.98 -43.02
N ALA A 57 -8.09 3.94 -43.41
CA ALA A 57 -6.88 4.26 -42.67
C ALA A 57 -7.30 4.67 -41.26
N ALA A 58 -7.22 3.73 -40.32
CA ALA A 58 -7.47 4.01 -38.92
C ALA A 58 -6.59 5.20 -38.53
N PRO A 59 -7.17 6.25 -37.92
CA PRO A 59 -6.39 7.42 -37.52
C PRO A 59 -5.19 6.93 -36.71
N ARG A 60 -4.00 7.32 -37.17
CA ARG A 60 -2.74 6.95 -36.51
C ARG A 60 -2.73 7.68 -35.18
N TRP A 61 -3.08 6.97 -34.11
CA TRP A 61 -3.06 7.50 -32.75
C TRP A 61 -1.64 7.99 -32.45
N SER A 62 -1.45 9.30 -32.35
CA SER A 62 -0.20 9.88 -31.88
C SER A 62 -0.20 9.90 -30.34
N PRO A 63 0.91 9.54 -29.70
CA PRO A 63 1.00 9.55 -28.23
C PRO A 63 0.81 10.95 -27.64
N GLU A 64 1.21 12.00 -28.37
CA GLU A 64 1.05 13.41 -27.94
C GLU A 64 -0.43 13.79 -27.72
N LEU A 65 -1.32 13.38 -28.63
CA LEU A 65 -2.76 13.67 -28.49
C LEU A 65 -3.39 12.95 -27.29
N ALA A 66 -2.85 11.77 -26.93
CA ALA A 66 -3.35 11.03 -25.76
C ALA A 66 -2.96 11.73 -24.45
N GLU A 67 -1.76 12.32 -24.38
CA GLU A 67 -1.31 13.08 -23.21
C GLU A 67 -2.12 14.38 -23.03
N GLU A 68 -2.36 15.13 -24.12
CA GLU A 68 -3.20 16.33 -24.08
C GLU A 68 -4.62 16.02 -23.59
N HIS A 69 -5.22 14.94 -24.09
CA HIS A 69 -6.54 14.50 -23.66
C HIS A 69 -6.55 14.15 -22.16
N LEU A 70 -5.54 13.45 -21.67
CA LEU A 70 -5.42 13.09 -20.25
C LEU A 70 -5.35 14.35 -19.36
N VAL A 71 -4.49 15.30 -19.71
CA VAL A 71 -4.33 16.56 -18.97
C VAL A 71 -5.65 17.33 -18.91
N LEU A 72 -6.34 17.49 -20.05
CA LEU A 72 -7.63 18.17 -20.12
C LEU A 72 -8.71 17.45 -19.30
N SER A 73 -8.74 16.11 -19.33
CA SER A 73 -9.70 15.32 -18.56
C SER A 73 -9.48 15.49 -17.06
N ASN A 74 -8.22 15.37 -16.61
CA ASN A 74 -7.86 15.56 -15.20
C ASN A 74 -8.17 16.98 -14.72
N MET A 75 -7.84 18.00 -15.51
CA MET A 75 -8.13 19.39 -15.17
C MET A 75 -9.63 19.61 -14.98
N ARG A 76 -10.47 19.11 -15.90
CA ARG A 76 -11.93 19.18 -15.76
C ARG A 76 -12.45 18.44 -14.54
N ALA A 77 -11.92 17.24 -14.27
CA ALA A 77 -12.32 16.44 -13.13
C ALA A 77 -11.99 17.11 -11.79
N LEU A 78 -10.79 17.69 -11.68
CA LEU A 78 -10.35 18.45 -10.50
C LEU A 78 -11.15 19.73 -10.30
N GLN A 79 -11.41 20.50 -11.35
CA GLN A 79 -12.27 21.69 -11.27
C GLN A 79 -13.71 21.34 -10.85
N ALA A 80 -14.26 20.24 -11.38
CA ALA A 80 -15.58 19.77 -10.98
C ALA A 80 -15.60 19.33 -9.51
N LEU A 81 -14.54 18.68 -9.04
CA LEU A 81 -14.38 18.32 -7.63
C LEU A 81 -14.27 19.57 -6.74
N GLY A 82 -13.48 20.56 -7.13
CA GLY A 82 -13.35 21.85 -6.46
C GLY A 82 -14.70 22.56 -6.31
N ARG A 83 -15.48 22.67 -7.39
CA ARG A 83 -16.83 23.25 -7.36
C ARG A 83 -17.78 22.55 -6.39
N ARG A 84 -17.78 21.21 -6.37
CA ARG A 84 -18.68 20.44 -5.50
C ARG A 84 -18.33 20.55 -4.02
N THR A 85 -17.05 20.79 -3.72
CA THR A 85 -16.54 20.86 -2.35
C THR A 85 -16.37 22.29 -1.82
N GLY A 86 -16.31 23.28 -2.71
CA GLY A 86 -15.96 24.67 -2.37
C GLY A 86 -14.45 24.89 -2.18
N GLU A 87 -13.62 23.92 -2.57
CA GLU A 87 -12.16 23.91 -2.32
C GLU A 87 -11.34 24.21 -3.59
N GLU A 88 -11.88 25.04 -4.49
CA GLU A 88 -11.21 25.39 -5.76
C GLU A 88 -9.81 25.97 -5.53
N GLY A 89 -9.69 26.94 -4.61
CA GLY A 89 -8.41 27.59 -4.33
C GLY A 89 -7.34 26.63 -3.80
N ALA A 90 -7.72 25.63 -3.00
CA ALA A 90 -6.78 24.63 -2.50
C ALA A 90 -6.26 23.70 -3.62
N LEU A 91 -7.13 23.35 -4.57
CA LEU A 91 -6.75 22.57 -5.75
C LEU A 91 -5.89 23.39 -6.73
N ASP A 92 -6.21 24.66 -6.91
CA ASP A 92 -5.41 25.57 -7.76
C ASP A 92 -3.99 25.71 -7.20
N SER A 93 -3.84 25.99 -5.89
CA SER A 93 -2.53 26.04 -5.23
C SER A 93 -1.77 24.70 -5.35
N LEU A 94 -2.47 23.56 -5.20
CA LEU A 94 -1.86 22.24 -5.39
C LEU A 94 -1.34 22.04 -6.81
N LEU A 95 -2.06 22.51 -7.83
CA LEU A 95 -1.66 22.37 -9.24
C LEU A 95 -0.51 23.30 -9.62
N GLU A 96 -0.46 24.50 -9.02
CA GLU A 96 0.70 25.40 -9.14
C GLU A 96 1.97 24.77 -8.54
N GLU A 97 1.85 24.14 -7.36
CA GLU A 97 2.97 23.46 -6.70
C GLU A 97 3.38 22.15 -7.39
N ARG A 98 2.40 21.40 -7.93
CA ARG A 98 2.58 20.05 -8.48
C ARG A 98 1.87 19.85 -9.82
N PRO A 99 2.36 20.47 -10.90
CA PRO A 99 1.75 20.33 -12.23
C PRO A 99 1.79 18.90 -12.78
N LEU A 100 2.74 18.07 -12.30
CA LEU A 100 2.84 16.65 -12.69
C LEU A 100 1.59 15.84 -12.35
N LEU A 101 0.76 16.27 -11.40
CA LEU A 101 -0.52 15.61 -11.11
C LEU A 101 -1.42 15.54 -12.34
N LEU A 102 -1.36 16.52 -13.25
CA LEU A 102 -2.17 16.52 -14.47
C LEU A 102 -1.76 15.44 -15.49
N GLN A 103 -0.55 14.90 -15.37
CA GLN A 103 -0.04 13.82 -16.22
C GLN A 103 -0.36 12.43 -15.66
N LEU A 104 -0.91 12.35 -14.43
CA LEU A 104 -1.28 11.09 -13.78
C LEU A 104 -2.72 10.70 -14.15
N GLN A 105 -3.19 9.52 -13.74
CA GLN A 105 -4.58 9.10 -13.97
C GLN A 105 -5.51 9.59 -12.85
N VAL A 106 -5.55 10.90 -12.59
CA VAL A 106 -6.28 11.48 -11.45
C VAL A 106 -7.77 11.18 -11.54
N GLU A 107 -8.37 11.34 -12.72
CA GLU A 107 -9.79 11.03 -12.91
C GLU A 107 -10.14 9.57 -12.52
N ASN A 108 -9.30 8.61 -12.93
CA ASN A 108 -9.49 7.21 -12.57
C ASN A 108 -9.44 6.99 -11.06
N TRP A 109 -8.54 7.70 -10.37
CA TRP A 109 -8.49 7.68 -8.91
C TRP A 109 -9.74 8.27 -8.27
N LEU A 110 -10.25 9.40 -8.78
CA LEU A 110 -11.47 10.01 -8.26
C LEU A 110 -12.67 9.06 -8.39
N GLN A 111 -12.85 8.45 -9.57
CA GLN A 111 -13.92 7.49 -9.81
C GLN A 111 -13.77 6.24 -8.92
N PHE A 112 -12.54 5.72 -8.79
CA PHE A 112 -12.24 4.57 -7.95
C PHE A 112 -12.56 4.83 -6.48
N LEU A 113 -12.09 5.95 -5.90
CA LEU A 113 -12.35 6.30 -4.51
C LEU A 113 -13.85 6.57 -4.28
N GLY A 114 -14.52 7.23 -5.23
CA GLY A 114 -15.96 7.43 -5.21
C GLY A 114 -16.74 6.11 -5.22
N ALA A 115 -16.30 5.10 -5.96
CA ALA A 115 -16.93 3.77 -5.99
C ALA A 115 -16.87 3.04 -4.64
N TYR A 116 -15.88 3.34 -3.79
CA TYR A 116 -15.81 2.83 -2.41
C TYR A 116 -16.60 3.69 -1.40
N GLY A 117 -17.21 4.79 -1.84
CA GLY A 117 -17.98 5.70 -0.99
C GLY A 117 -17.14 6.73 -0.25
N VAL A 118 -15.91 7.01 -0.71
CA VAL A 118 -15.10 8.12 -0.17
C VAL A 118 -15.76 9.44 -0.55
N LYS A 119 -15.91 10.36 0.40
CA LYS A 119 -16.54 11.66 0.17
C LYS A 119 -15.60 12.58 -0.60
N ASP A 120 -16.16 13.43 -1.46
CA ASP A 120 -15.39 14.40 -2.25
C ASP A 120 -14.46 15.28 -1.39
N CYS A 121 -14.92 15.78 -0.23
CA CYS A 121 -14.08 16.56 0.69
C CYS A 121 -12.86 15.77 1.19
N ASP A 122 -13.02 14.48 1.47
CA ASP A 122 -11.91 13.61 1.91
C ASP A 122 -10.95 13.32 0.74
N ILE A 123 -11.45 13.26 -0.49
CA ILE A 123 -10.61 13.12 -1.69
C ILE A 123 -9.78 14.39 -1.95
N VAL A 124 -10.38 15.58 -1.80
CA VAL A 124 -9.61 16.85 -1.88
C VAL A 124 -8.54 16.90 -0.80
N LYS A 125 -8.89 16.58 0.45
CA LYS A 125 -7.92 16.52 1.55
C LYS A 125 -6.81 15.52 1.26
N LEU A 126 -7.12 14.38 0.66
CA LEU A 126 -6.15 13.38 0.24
C LEU A 126 -5.16 13.92 -0.81
N LEU A 127 -5.67 14.59 -1.84
CA LEU A 127 -4.87 15.22 -2.89
C LEU A 127 -3.89 16.26 -2.32
N VAL A 128 -4.37 17.09 -1.39
CA VAL A 128 -3.57 18.15 -0.78
C VAL A 128 -2.54 17.59 0.23
N THR A 129 -2.93 16.61 1.06
CA THR A 129 -2.08 16.13 2.17
C THR A 129 -1.18 14.96 1.83
N CYS A 130 -1.51 14.18 0.80
CA CYS A 130 -0.73 13.01 0.38
C CYS A 130 -0.70 12.84 -1.16
N PRO A 131 -0.28 13.87 -1.91
CA PRO A 131 -0.16 13.80 -3.38
C PRO A 131 0.77 12.67 -3.84
N GLU A 132 1.77 12.28 -3.04
CA GLU A 132 2.70 11.20 -3.37
C GLU A 132 2.00 9.84 -3.54
N LEU A 133 0.79 9.67 -3.01
CA LEU A 133 0.00 8.46 -3.24
C LEU A 133 -0.29 8.27 -4.74
N PHE A 134 -0.66 9.34 -5.43
CA PHE A 134 -1.00 9.32 -6.85
C PHE A 134 0.24 9.15 -7.72
N GLU A 135 1.37 9.70 -7.29
CA GLU A 135 2.66 9.62 -7.99
C GLU A 135 3.29 8.21 -7.88
N ARG A 136 3.15 7.56 -6.71
CA ARG A 136 3.86 6.31 -6.41
C ARG A 136 3.02 5.05 -6.60
N SER A 137 1.72 5.19 -6.78
CA SER A 137 0.78 4.07 -6.91
C SER A 137 -0.18 4.30 -8.06
N ASN A 138 -0.92 3.24 -8.42
CA ASN A 138 -2.01 3.31 -9.37
C ASN A 138 -3.26 2.65 -8.77
N VAL A 139 -4.40 2.91 -9.40
CA VAL A 139 -5.70 2.40 -8.97
C VAL A 139 -5.72 0.87 -8.81
N HIS A 140 -5.03 0.14 -9.68
CA HIS A 140 -4.97 -1.32 -9.61
C HIS A 140 -4.22 -1.78 -8.35
N SER A 141 -3.02 -1.26 -8.09
CA SER A 141 -2.23 -1.60 -6.90
C SER A 141 -2.96 -1.22 -5.61
N ALA A 142 -3.58 -0.04 -5.55
CA ALA A 142 -4.39 0.38 -4.41
C ALA A 142 -5.62 -0.53 -4.21
N GLY A 143 -6.24 -0.98 -5.30
CA GLY A 143 -7.33 -1.96 -5.28
C GLY A 143 -6.91 -3.29 -4.66
N LEU A 144 -5.71 -3.79 -4.97
CA LEU A 144 -5.18 -5.00 -4.34
C LEU A 144 -4.95 -4.82 -2.84
N VAL A 145 -4.43 -3.67 -2.41
CA VAL A 145 -4.29 -3.33 -0.98
C VAL A 145 -5.65 -3.31 -0.28
N ILE A 146 -6.65 -2.65 -0.87
CA ILE A 146 -8.00 -2.61 -0.31
C ILE A 146 -8.58 -4.03 -0.21
N LEU A 147 -8.37 -4.87 -1.23
CA LEU A 147 -8.82 -6.26 -1.21
C LEU A 147 -8.15 -7.06 -0.10
N ALA A 148 -6.85 -6.88 0.14
CA ALA A 148 -6.14 -7.50 1.26
C ALA A 148 -6.74 -7.06 2.61
N PHE A 149 -7.05 -5.78 2.80
CA PHE A 149 -7.76 -5.33 4.01
C PHE A 149 -9.17 -5.92 4.12
N LYS A 150 -9.89 -6.09 3.01
CA LYS A 150 -11.21 -6.76 3.00
C LYS A 150 -11.10 -8.23 3.41
N GLN A 151 -10.05 -8.93 2.99
CA GLN A 151 -9.75 -10.30 3.45
C GLN A 151 -9.47 -10.35 4.96
N LEU A 152 -8.94 -9.27 5.53
CA LEU A 152 -8.78 -9.07 6.98
C LEU A 152 -10.06 -8.58 7.68
N GLY A 153 -11.23 -8.65 7.02
CA GLY A 153 -12.53 -8.32 7.60
C GLY A 153 -12.95 -6.85 7.51
N TRP A 154 -12.25 -6.03 6.73
CA TRP A 154 -12.69 -4.66 6.46
C TRP A 154 -13.87 -4.65 5.48
N ARG A 155 -14.73 -3.65 5.61
CA ARG A 155 -15.89 -3.40 4.74
C ARG A 155 -15.68 -2.07 4.03
N ASP A 156 -16.41 -1.83 2.94
CA ASP A 156 -16.26 -0.61 2.13
C ASP A 156 -16.47 0.66 2.98
N VAL A 157 -17.42 0.65 3.92
CA VAL A 157 -17.61 1.75 4.88
C VAL A 157 -16.37 2.02 5.75
N HIS A 158 -15.58 0.99 6.10
CA HIS A 158 -14.32 1.16 6.84
C HIS A 158 -13.20 1.67 5.91
N ILE A 159 -13.20 1.25 4.65
CA ILE A 159 -12.26 1.75 3.64
C ILE A 159 -12.47 3.25 3.46
N ALA A 160 -13.72 3.67 3.21
CA ALA A 160 -14.09 5.05 2.99
C ALA A 160 -13.87 5.95 4.21
N ASN A 161 -14.34 5.54 5.39
CA ASN A 161 -14.34 6.41 6.56
C ASN A 161 -13.06 6.33 7.40
N ARG A 162 -12.18 5.35 7.15
CA ARG A 162 -11.00 5.12 8.00
C ARG A 162 -9.72 4.89 7.20
N LEU A 163 -9.68 3.92 6.29
CA LEU A 163 -8.43 3.56 5.60
C LEU A 163 -7.92 4.74 4.76
N VAL A 164 -8.77 5.24 3.87
CA VAL A 164 -8.42 6.32 2.93
C VAL A 164 -8.09 7.63 3.67
N PRO A 165 -8.94 8.17 4.57
CA PRO A 165 -8.67 9.48 5.17
C PRO A 165 -7.57 9.47 6.23
N LEU A 166 -7.36 8.37 6.97
CA LEU A 166 -6.41 8.34 8.09
C LEU A 166 -5.09 7.62 7.77
N TYR A 167 -5.09 6.73 6.79
CA TYR A 167 -3.94 5.91 6.42
C TYR A 167 -3.70 5.84 4.90
N PRO A 168 -3.76 6.97 4.16
CA PRO A 168 -3.71 6.96 2.70
C PRO A 168 -2.42 6.33 2.15
N ARG A 169 -1.30 6.51 2.85
CA ARG A 169 -0.01 5.95 2.46
C ARG A 169 0.01 4.42 2.41
N LEU A 170 -0.90 3.73 3.09
CA LEU A 170 -1.00 2.28 3.00
C LEU A 170 -1.46 1.82 1.61
N LEU A 171 -2.23 2.64 0.89
CA LEU A 171 -2.68 2.34 -0.48
C LEU A 171 -1.53 2.34 -1.52
N ALA A 172 -0.35 2.85 -1.14
CA ALA A 172 0.86 2.79 -1.94
C ALA A 172 1.73 1.55 -1.65
N ASN A 173 1.32 0.70 -0.69
CA ASN A 173 2.06 -0.50 -0.37
C ASN A 173 1.96 -1.54 -1.49
N SER A 174 3.01 -2.33 -1.65
CA SER A 174 2.98 -3.57 -2.42
C SER A 174 2.47 -4.73 -1.57
N ILE A 175 1.55 -5.53 -2.11
CA ILE A 175 1.08 -6.75 -1.43
C ILE A 175 2.26 -7.69 -1.14
N ASP A 176 3.07 -8.00 -2.16
CA ASP A 176 4.12 -9.01 -2.04
C ASP A 176 5.33 -8.53 -1.23
N LEU A 177 5.67 -7.24 -1.33
CA LEU A 177 6.89 -6.70 -0.71
C LEU A 177 6.66 -6.08 0.68
N ASP A 178 5.45 -5.57 0.94
CA ASP A 178 5.17 -4.85 2.19
C ASP A 178 4.15 -5.59 3.06
N MET A 179 2.98 -5.97 2.52
CA MET A 179 1.91 -6.54 3.35
C MET A 179 2.11 -8.02 3.68
N GLN A 180 2.37 -8.86 2.68
CA GLN A 180 2.49 -10.31 2.86
C GLN A 180 3.64 -10.70 3.81
N PRO A 181 4.83 -10.07 3.76
CA PRO A 181 5.89 -10.37 4.73
C PRO A 181 5.47 -10.03 6.16
N VAL A 182 4.73 -8.95 6.37
CA VAL A 182 4.21 -8.57 7.68
C VAL A 182 3.20 -9.61 8.18
N VAL A 183 2.29 -10.06 7.33
CA VAL A 183 1.33 -11.13 7.66
C VAL A 183 2.08 -12.41 8.04
N ASN A 184 3.00 -12.87 7.20
CA ASN A 184 3.77 -14.10 7.43
C ASN A 184 4.54 -14.05 8.74
N GLU A 185 5.14 -12.90 9.07
CA GLU A 185 5.87 -12.73 10.33
C GLU A 185 4.94 -12.67 11.55
N LEU A 186 3.76 -12.05 11.44
CA LEU A 186 2.75 -12.06 12.51
C LEU A 186 2.25 -13.49 12.76
N GLU A 187 1.96 -14.24 11.70
CA GLU A 187 1.51 -15.63 11.80
C GLU A 187 2.60 -16.55 12.38
N ALA A 188 3.85 -16.37 11.96
CA ALA A 188 5.00 -17.08 12.53
C ALA A 188 5.22 -16.75 14.01
N ALA A 189 4.83 -15.56 14.44
CA ALA A 189 4.84 -15.16 15.85
C ALA A 189 3.60 -15.63 16.64
N GLY A 190 2.69 -16.38 16.00
CA GLY A 190 1.51 -16.96 16.63
C GLY A 190 0.22 -16.16 16.48
N CYS A 191 0.25 -14.98 15.85
CA CYS A 191 -0.95 -14.16 15.62
C CYS A 191 -1.71 -14.66 14.39
N LYS A 192 -2.88 -15.29 14.59
CA LYS A 192 -3.67 -15.91 13.51
C LYS A 192 -5.16 -15.55 13.59
N GLY A 193 -5.87 -15.73 12.47
CA GLY A 193 -7.33 -15.59 12.40
C GLY A 193 -7.82 -14.24 12.92
N ASP A 194 -8.70 -14.26 13.92
CA ASP A 194 -9.31 -13.05 14.49
C ASP A 194 -8.30 -12.09 15.12
N GLN A 195 -7.15 -12.57 15.60
CA GLN A 195 -6.10 -11.71 16.15
C GLN A 195 -5.47 -10.86 15.06
N LEU A 196 -5.21 -11.43 13.88
CA LEU A 196 -4.65 -10.70 12.75
C LEU A 196 -5.64 -9.63 12.25
N ARG A 197 -6.94 -9.99 12.20
CA ARG A 197 -8.02 -9.05 11.91
C ARG A 197 -8.09 -7.93 12.94
N LEU A 198 -7.97 -8.23 14.24
CA LEU A 198 -7.99 -7.23 15.30
C LEU A 198 -6.79 -6.28 15.22
N ILE A 199 -5.58 -6.80 14.99
CA ILE A 199 -4.39 -5.97 14.75
C ILE A 199 -4.59 -5.07 13.54
N ALA A 200 -5.09 -5.62 12.43
CA ALA A 200 -5.34 -4.86 11.22
C ALA A 200 -6.35 -3.73 11.46
N TRP A 201 -7.35 -3.97 12.32
CA TRP A 201 -8.34 -2.97 12.72
C TRP A 201 -7.79 -1.90 13.64
N GLU A 202 -7.05 -2.26 14.68
CA GLU A 202 -6.59 -1.33 15.71
C GLU A 202 -5.36 -0.53 15.25
N VAL A 203 -4.41 -1.20 14.58
CA VAL A 203 -3.13 -0.60 14.18
C VAL A 203 -2.83 -0.88 12.71
N PRO A 204 -3.57 -0.29 11.74
CA PRO A 204 -3.35 -0.52 10.30
C PRO A 204 -1.93 -0.18 9.84
N ARG A 205 -1.28 0.78 10.52
CA ARG A 205 0.11 1.18 10.24
C ARG A 205 1.13 0.07 10.45
N ILE A 206 0.77 -1.05 11.09
CA ILE A 206 1.67 -2.19 11.22
C ILE A 206 2.09 -2.74 9.85
N PHE A 207 1.25 -2.61 8.83
CA PHE A 207 1.54 -3.03 7.45
C PHE A 207 2.49 -2.10 6.70
N SER A 208 3.02 -1.05 7.35
CA SER A 208 4.12 -0.27 6.79
C SER A 208 5.46 -0.89 7.16
N ARG A 209 6.30 -1.13 6.14
CA ARG A 209 7.64 -1.72 6.25
C ARG A 209 8.52 -1.06 7.32
N HIS A 210 8.38 0.25 7.52
CA HIS A 210 9.21 1.02 8.44
C HIS A 210 8.80 0.89 9.90
N THR A 211 7.52 0.62 10.18
CA THR A 211 7.00 0.60 11.56
C THR A 211 6.72 -0.80 12.09
N PHE A 212 6.56 -1.78 11.20
CA PHE A 212 6.23 -3.17 11.54
C PHE A 212 7.07 -3.74 12.71
N ARG A 213 8.41 -3.76 12.57
CA ARG A 213 9.31 -4.36 13.57
C ARG A 213 9.22 -3.71 14.95
N ARG A 214 8.89 -2.41 15.00
CA ARG A 214 8.69 -1.69 16.26
C ARG A 214 7.41 -2.16 16.95
N TYR A 215 6.30 -2.21 16.21
CA TYR A 215 5.01 -2.68 16.74
C TYR A 215 5.08 -4.14 17.17
N LEU A 216 5.70 -5.01 16.37
CA LEU A 216 5.85 -6.44 16.72
C LEU A 216 6.53 -6.62 18.08
N ARG A 217 7.66 -5.93 18.31
CA ARG A 217 8.37 -6.00 19.60
C ARG A 217 7.52 -5.48 20.77
N GLN A 218 6.77 -4.41 20.55
CA GLN A 218 5.88 -3.86 21.57
C GLN A 218 4.75 -4.84 21.90
N PHE A 219 4.11 -5.43 20.90
CA PHE A 219 3.04 -6.40 21.11
C PHE A 219 3.53 -7.67 21.81
N GLN A 220 4.72 -8.16 21.45
CA GLN A 220 5.37 -9.28 22.13
C GLN A 220 5.74 -8.97 23.59
N ALA A 221 6.17 -7.75 23.88
CA ALA A 221 6.48 -7.33 25.25
C ALA A 221 5.21 -7.21 26.10
N LEU A 222 4.08 -6.84 25.50
CA LEU A 222 2.78 -6.71 26.15
C LEU A 222 1.99 -8.02 26.21
N GLY A 223 2.37 -9.05 25.45
CA GLY A 223 1.64 -10.31 25.38
C GLY A 223 0.25 -10.19 24.73
N VAL A 224 0.05 -9.22 23.83
CA VAL A 224 -1.26 -8.95 23.20
C VAL A 224 -1.40 -9.66 21.85
N TYR A 225 -2.64 -9.89 21.41
CA TYR A 225 -2.97 -10.52 20.12
C TYR A 225 -2.34 -11.91 19.90
N GLY A 226 -2.12 -12.67 20.98
CA GLY A 226 -1.49 -14.00 20.89
C GLY A 226 0.02 -13.97 20.66
N LEU A 227 0.64 -12.79 20.65
CA LEU A 227 2.08 -12.62 20.48
C LEU A 227 2.77 -12.79 21.84
N SER A 228 3.08 -14.02 22.24
CA SER A 228 3.90 -14.30 23.43
C SER A 228 5.38 -14.47 23.07
N ARG A 229 6.25 -14.00 23.96
CA ARG A 229 7.71 -14.12 23.83
C ARG A 229 8.17 -15.57 23.84
N GLU A 230 7.45 -16.45 24.53
CA GLU A 230 7.78 -17.87 24.68
C GLU A 230 7.57 -18.66 23.39
N GLY A 231 6.55 -18.31 22.59
CA GLY A 231 6.28 -18.95 21.31
C GLY A 231 7.37 -18.70 20.26
N ALA A 232 8.02 -17.53 20.30
CA ALA A 232 9.04 -17.15 19.32
C ALA A 232 10.36 -17.94 19.47
N VAL A 233 10.67 -18.44 20.67
CA VAL A 233 11.90 -19.20 20.94
C VAL A 233 11.75 -20.65 20.45
N SER A 234 10.55 -21.22 20.57
CA SER A 234 10.30 -22.62 20.22
C SER A 234 10.46 -22.91 18.72
N SER A 235 10.14 -21.95 17.84
CA SER A 235 10.23 -22.19 16.39
C SER A 235 11.65 -22.11 15.82
N ARG A 236 12.58 -21.40 16.49
CA ARG A 236 14.00 -21.35 16.08
C ARG A 236 14.81 -22.53 16.58
N ALA A 237 14.46 -23.07 17.76
CA ALA A 237 15.12 -24.25 18.30
C ALA A 237 14.92 -25.48 17.39
N VAL A 238 13.71 -25.69 16.86
CA VAL A 238 13.41 -26.86 16.01
C VAL A 238 14.16 -26.81 14.67
N ALA A 239 14.33 -25.64 14.07
CA ALA A 239 15.12 -25.50 12.84
C ALA A 239 16.62 -25.71 13.06
N ALA A 240 17.14 -25.32 14.22
CA ALA A 240 18.55 -25.55 14.57
C ALA A 240 18.82 -27.03 14.94
N THR A 241 17.88 -27.72 15.59
CA THR A 241 18.05 -29.13 15.95
C THR A 241 17.97 -30.06 14.72
N MET A 242 17.25 -29.70 13.66
CA MET A 242 17.18 -30.52 12.43
C MET A 242 18.39 -30.37 11.48
N MET A 243 19.30 -29.43 11.72
CA MET A 243 20.52 -29.26 10.92
C MET A 243 21.75 -29.96 11.53
N LEU A 244 21.61 -30.63 12.68
CA LEU A 244 22.71 -31.28 13.41
C LEU A 244 22.73 -32.81 13.30
N HIS A 245 21.93 -33.41 12.41
CA HIS A 245 22.10 -34.82 12.04
C HIS A 245 22.75 -34.94 10.65
N PRO A 246 24.09 -34.93 10.56
CA PRO A 246 24.76 -35.40 9.36
C PRO A 246 24.47 -36.90 9.20
N PHE A 247 24.07 -37.25 7.99
CA PHE A 247 23.95 -38.63 7.50
C PHE A 247 25.18 -39.45 7.93
N GLY A 248 24.93 -40.48 8.74
CA GLY A 248 25.84 -41.62 8.91
C GLY A 248 25.65 -42.62 7.78
#